data_AF-A0A7S4MI39-F1
#
_entry.id   AF-A0A7S4MI39-F1
#
_cell.length_a   1.000
_cell.length_b   1.000
_cell.length_c   1.000
_cell.angle_alpha   90.00
_cell.angle_beta   90.00
_cell.angle_gamma   90.00
#
_symmetry.space_group_name_H-M   'P 1'
#
loop_
_entity.id
_entity.type
_entity.pdbx_description
1 polymer ?
#
loop_
_entity_poly.entity_id
_entity_poly.type
_entity_poly.pdbx_seq_one_letter_code
_entity_poly.pdbx_strand_id
1 'polypeptide(L)'
;GKKELRAGITLAVVSYLQQLPTRIIRAEMGMIIEKILSLLLTRSMKFFGSLQELLQAHLCTGHMLNDGLRDRLGEEGQKKMAETLIDVISTDGYNEYVLILALRQLSYLFLDLGQGAGPLWDKVELPLSKLLSHQSYSVRGVCAITARSLATALPDFHSNLLRAYLNVTTMEFAQLVSCKPEEVKFHLGPLQGNAYAVAGLISIVPHSVLGVPNTITKYSLKKAKELTKIDPSCKFAAMLVARAEAGWSMISALMSLGPSFVERKLVDILDMWDSCFHALDKARPTTEKAVVVFSRLKSCALEALCNFFRHNEPLLVSDIVERAVVWLKNILDVLTKFPKLVNCQGSTTDIINVLKSNVVKSFASLPVSAYPNSYVPLMTWVIHELPRNATTSLFRSLLQEEDAILGPWLIGKELRDAKLVQSPAVVVHDHSVVWSSDPEKELTNPLPTSKRLVDEILDLFPKLYMVQSVDHQKTIILHLIRCVKESPPELKNSLQTNVFCLLLKTLRVLNEKKQPFPKGKFLKP
;
A
#
# COMPACT_ATOMS: atom_id res chain seq x y z
N GLY A 1 26.94 4.49 14.72
CA GLY A 1 26.63 5.66 13.87
C GLY A 1 25.44 6.43 14.43
N LYS A 2 25.00 7.50 13.75
CA LYS A 2 23.85 8.33 14.18
C LYS A 2 22.54 7.52 14.30
N LYS A 3 22.38 6.48 13.47
CA LYS A 3 21.19 5.61 13.45
C LYS A 3 21.09 4.75 14.72
N GLU A 4 22.19 4.12 15.11
CA GLU A 4 22.28 3.26 16.29
C GLU A 4 22.13 4.08 17.57
N LEU A 5 22.70 5.29 17.61
CA LEU A 5 22.51 6.21 18.75
C LEU A 5 21.03 6.56 18.94
N ARG A 6 20.30 6.89 17.86
CA ARG A 6 18.87 7.20 17.93
C ARG A 6 18.06 6.02 18.43
N ALA A 7 18.34 4.81 17.92
CA ALA A 7 17.71 3.59 18.39
C ALA A 7 18.00 3.34 19.89
N GLY A 8 19.25 3.49 20.33
CA GLY A 8 19.63 3.35 21.73
C GLY A 8 18.93 4.34 22.66
N ILE A 9 18.84 5.62 22.29
CA ILE A 9 18.08 6.63 23.04
C ILE A 9 16.60 6.24 23.11
N THR A 10 16.04 5.76 22.00
CA THR A 10 14.64 5.34 21.93
C THR A 10 14.35 4.22 22.93
N LEU A 11 15.20 3.20 22.96
CA LEU A 11 15.07 2.08 23.89
C LEU A 11 15.25 2.52 25.35
N ALA A 12 16.14 3.47 25.62
CA ALA A 12 16.31 4.03 26.96
C ALA A 12 15.07 4.80 27.41
N VAL A 13 14.47 5.63 26.53
CA VAL A 13 13.22 6.35 26.81
C VAL A 13 12.06 5.39 27.03
N VAL A 14 11.91 4.37 26.18
CA VAL A 14 10.87 3.33 26.35
C VAL A 14 11.04 2.62 27.69
N SER A 15 12.26 2.20 28.04
CA SER A 15 12.56 1.56 29.33
C SER A 15 12.23 2.48 30.52
N TYR A 16 12.59 3.77 30.43
CA TYR A 16 12.25 4.76 31.46
C TYR A 16 10.74 4.93 31.60
N LEU A 17 10.02 5.12 30.49
CA LEU A 17 8.56 5.24 30.48
C LEU A 17 7.92 3.97 31.04
N GLN A 18 8.48 2.79 30.79
CA GLN A 18 8.00 1.50 31.32
C GLN A 18 8.18 1.35 32.84
N GLN A 19 9.14 2.04 33.44
CA GLN A 19 9.37 2.02 34.89
C GLN A 19 8.51 3.03 35.65
N LEU A 20 7.98 4.06 34.97
CA LEU A 20 7.13 5.07 35.61
C LEU A 20 5.77 4.49 36.07
N PRO A 21 5.25 4.90 37.22
CA PRO A 21 3.87 4.59 37.62
C PRO A 21 2.85 5.15 36.62
N THR A 22 1.87 4.34 36.21
CA THR A 22 0.82 4.75 35.26
C THR A 22 -0.04 5.91 35.74
N ARG A 23 -0.10 6.17 37.05
CA ARG A 23 -0.74 7.37 37.62
C ARG A 23 -0.03 8.66 37.21
N ILE A 24 1.31 8.66 37.21
CA ILE A 24 2.12 9.82 36.82
C ILE A 24 1.98 10.04 35.31
N ILE A 25 2.05 8.97 34.53
CA ILE A 25 1.86 9.04 33.06
C ILE A 25 0.50 9.66 32.72
N ARG A 26 -0.57 9.28 33.43
CA ARG A 26 -1.90 9.86 33.23
C ARG A 26 -1.99 11.33 33.62
N ALA A 27 -1.35 11.74 34.71
CA ALA A 27 -1.35 13.13 35.16
C ALA A 27 -0.60 14.05 34.18
N GLU A 28 0.54 13.58 33.67
CA GLU A 28 1.47 14.36 32.84
C GLU A 28 1.39 14.01 31.33
N MET A 29 0.28 13.39 30.89
CA MET A 29 0.12 12.84 29.54
C MET A 29 0.42 13.87 28.45
N GLY A 30 -0.12 15.09 28.60
CA GLY A 30 0.07 16.20 27.67
C GLY A 30 1.55 16.54 27.48
N MET A 31 2.25 16.78 28.58
CA MET A 31 3.67 17.14 28.58
C MET A 31 4.54 16.01 28.01
N ILE A 32 4.27 14.76 28.36
CA ILE A 32 5.02 13.59 27.85
C ILE A 32 4.86 13.48 26.33
N ILE A 33 3.62 13.53 25.82
CA ILE A 33 3.35 13.42 24.39
C ILE A 33 3.95 14.61 23.64
N GLU A 34 3.77 15.84 24.14
CA GLU A 34 4.37 17.03 23.54
C GLU A 34 5.89 16.91 23.44
N LYS A 35 6.55 16.41 24.50
CA LYS A 35 8.02 16.25 24.50
C LYS A 35 8.47 15.17 23.53
N ILE A 36 7.76 14.05 23.44
CA ILE A 36 8.05 12.98 22.47
C ILE A 36 7.86 13.51 21.03
N LEU A 37 6.75 14.20 20.75
CA LEU A 37 6.47 14.79 19.44
C LEU A 37 7.43 15.93 19.07
N SER A 38 7.98 16.64 20.06
CA SER A 38 8.98 17.70 19.83
C SER A 38 10.24 17.21 19.12
N LEU A 39 10.54 15.91 19.21
CA LEU A 39 11.63 15.26 18.46
C LEU A 39 11.42 15.33 16.93
N LEU A 40 10.17 15.55 16.48
CA LEU A 40 9.79 15.68 15.07
C LEU A 40 9.42 17.11 14.68
N LEU A 41 9.25 18.04 15.64
CA LEU A 41 8.80 19.42 15.40
C LEU A 41 9.86 20.34 14.77
N THR A 42 11.08 19.86 14.55
CA THR A 42 12.16 20.71 14.04
C THR A 42 11.84 21.16 12.61
N ARG A 43 11.55 22.46 12.44
CA ARG A 43 11.12 23.13 11.19
C ARG A 43 12.10 23.06 10.01
N SER A 44 13.19 22.29 10.10
CA SER A 44 14.31 22.36 9.18
C SER A 44 14.90 20.98 8.90
N MET A 45 14.84 20.55 7.64
CA MET A 45 15.69 19.49 7.05
C MET A 45 17.20 19.77 7.22
N LYS A 46 17.64 20.85 7.88
CA LYS A 46 19.05 21.07 8.22
C LYS A 46 19.50 20.27 9.45
N PHE A 47 18.58 19.77 10.29
CA PHE A 47 18.95 18.95 11.46
C PHE A 47 19.03 17.44 11.12
N PHE A 48 18.17 16.98 10.21
CA PHE A 48 18.25 15.65 9.62
C PHE A 48 19.04 15.76 8.31
N GLY A 49 20.19 15.10 8.20
CA GLY A 49 21.04 15.17 7.01
C GLY A 49 20.42 14.51 5.77
N SER A 50 19.32 13.76 5.93
CA SER A 50 18.58 13.12 4.84
C SER A 50 17.14 12.76 5.25
N LEU A 51 16.25 12.55 4.26
CA LEU A 51 14.90 12.01 4.45
C LEU A 51 14.93 10.67 5.21
N GLN A 52 15.94 9.86 4.97
CA GLN A 52 16.12 8.56 5.63
C GLN A 52 16.29 8.69 7.15
N GLU A 53 17.00 9.72 7.62
CA GLU A 53 17.16 10.00 9.04
C GLU A 53 15.85 10.48 9.68
N LEU A 54 15.06 11.27 8.95
CA LEU A 54 13.75 11.74 9.39
C LEU A 54 12.76 10.58 9.55
N LEU A 55 12.68 9.67 8.58
CA LEU A 55 11.80 8.50 8.67
C LEU A 55 12.20 7.58 9.82
N GLN A 56 13.50 7.40 10.05
CA GLN A 56 13.97 6.63 11.21
C GLN A 56 13.55 7.31 12.53
N ALA A 57 13.65 8.65 12.61
CA ALA A 57 13.17 9.39 13.78
C ALA A 57 11.66 9.26 13.98
N HIS A 58 10.88 9.30 12.90
CA HIS A 58 9.44 9.06 12.93
C HIS A 58 9.11 7.65 13.47
N LEU A 59 9.82 6.61 13.01
CA LEU A 59 9.68 5.24 13.51
C LEU A 59 10.01 5.15 15.01
N CYS A 60 11.14 5.72 15.42
CA CYS A 60 11.58 5.74 16.81
C CYS A 60 10.57 6.44 17.72
N THR A 61 10.05 7.58 17.30
CA THR A 61 9.06 8.35 18.04
C THR A 61 7.75 7.57 18.19
N GLY A 62 7.31 6.88 17.13
CA GLY A 62 6.14 6.00 17.21
C GLY A 62 6.33 4.80 18.12
N HIS A 63 7.55 4.25 18.20
CA HIS A 63 7.85 3.19 19.15
C HIS A 63 7.82 3.68 20.61
N MET A 64 8.25 4.92 20.88
CA MET A 64 8.09 5.52 22.22
C MET A 64 6.61 5.64 22.63
N LEU A 65 5.73 6.04 21.70
CA LEU A 65 4.31 6.19 21.97
C LEU A 65 3.58 4.85 22.13
N ASN A 66 3.91 3.85 21.31
CA ASN A 66 3.30 2.51 21.39
C ASN A 66 3.81 1.74 22.62
N ASP A 67 5.06 1.29 22.59
CA ASP A 67 5.63 0.37 23.58
C ASP A 67 5.94 1.08 24.92
N GLY A 68 6.13 2.41 24.90
CA GLY A 68 6.39 3.20 26.10
C GLY A 68 5.12 3.67 26.81
N LEU A 69 4.05 3.98 26.07
CA LEU A 69 2.81 4.52 26.63
C LEU A 69 1.61 3.61 26.37
N ARG A 70 1.13 3.50 25.14
CA ARG A 70 -0.13 2.82 24.77
C ARG A 70 -0.26 1.44 25.40
N ASP A 71 0.77 0.60 25.28
CA ASP A 71 0.78 -0.80 25.76
C ASP A 71 0.70 -0.91 27.30
N ARG A 72 0.95 0.17 28.03
CA ARG A 72 0.90 0.23 29.49
C ARG A 72 -0.38 0.83 30.05
N LEU A 73 -1.16 1.48 29.21
CA LEU A 73 -2.34 2.22 29.64
C LEU A 73 -3.56 1.29 29.61
N GLY A 74 -4.31 1.29 30.72
CA GLY A 74 -5.68 0.79 30.69
C GLY A 74 -6.61 1.77 29.96
N GLU A 75 -7.88 1.40 29.84
CA GLU A 75 -8.88 2.11 29.03
C GLU A 75 -8.94 3.63 29.30
N GLU A 76 -9.04 4.05 30.56
CA GLU A 76 -9.08 5.48 30.93
C GLU A 76 -7.79 6.24 30.57
N GLY A 77 -6.64 5.56 30.63
CA GLY A 77 -5.37 6.13 30.21
C GLY A 77 -5.29 6.28 28.69
N GLN A 78 -5.78 5.28 27.95
CA GLN A 78 -5.84 5.29 26.49
C GLN A 78 -6.82 6.36 25.98
N LYS A 79 -7.99 6.53 26.61
CA LYS A 79 -8.91 7.64 26.34
C LYS A 79 -8.20 8.99 26.53
N LYS A 80 -7.48 9.17 27.64
CA LYS A 80 -6.76 10.42 27.88
C LYS A 80 -5.67 10.70 26.86
N MET A 81 -4.92 9.67 26.48
CA MET A 81 -3.92 9.74 25.41
C MET A 81 -4.57 10.11 24.07
N ALA A 82 -5.72 9.52 23.74
CA ALA A 82 -6.46 9.83 22.53
C ALA A 82 -6.95 11.29 22.53
N GLU A 83 -7.48 11.80 23.65
CA GLU A 83 -7.85 13.23 23.76
C GLU A 83 -6.67 14.15 23.45
N THR A 84 -5.50 13.89 24.06
CA THR A 84 -4.30 14.70 23.82
C THR A 84 -3.85 14.65 22.36
N LEU A 85 -3.94 13.49 21.71
CA LEU A 85 -3.61 13.36 20.29
C LEU A 85 -4.66 14.03 19.38
N ILE A 86 -5.93 14.05 19.78
CA ILE A 86 -6.99 14.81 19.11
C ILE A 86 -6.67 16.31 19.16
N ASP A 87 -6.21 16.83 20.30
CA ASP A 87 -5.79 18.23 20.43
C ASP A 87 -4.62 18.56 19.49
N VAL A 88 -3.65 17.63 19.34
CA VAL A 88 -2.52 17.77 18.41
C VAL A 88 -3.00 17.88 16.96
N ILE A 89 -3.89 17.00 16.50
CA ILE A 89 -4.38 17.02 15.11
C ILE A 89 -5.34 18.19 14.83
N SER A 90 -5.95 18.75 15.88
CA SER A 90 -6.84 19.91 15.80
C SER A 90 -6.08 21.23 15.70
N THR A 91 -4.84 21.26 16.21
CA THR A 91 -4.02 22.47 16.29
C THR A 91 -3.27 22.73 14.98
N ASP A 92 -3.40 23.95 14.45
CA ASP A 92 -2.64 24.38 13.28
C ASP A 92 -1.16 24.63 13.63
N GLY A 93 -0.25 24.24 12.74
CA GLY A 93 1.20 24.53 12.86
C GLY A 93 2.08 23.30 13.07
N TYR A 94 1.51 22.12 13.32
CA TYR A 94 2.23 20.85 13.28
C TYR A 94 2.62 20.48 11.84
N ASN A 95 3.80 19.87 11.67
CA ASN A 95 4.22 19.37 10.37
C ASN A 95 3.56 18.02 10.03
N GLU A 96 3.65 17.62 8.76
CA GLU A 96 3.02 16.39 8.26
C GLU A 96 3.47 15.12 8.99
N TYR A 97 4.71 15.05 9.48
CA TYR A 97 5.25 13.88 10.17
C TYR A 97 4.64 13.73 11.57
N VAL A 98 4.45 14.84 12.29
CA VAL A 98 3.74 14.81 13.58
C VAL A 98 2.29 14.42 13.39
N LEU A 99 1.62 14.98 12.38
CA LEU A 99 0.23 14.66 12.07
C LEU A 99 0.05 13.18 11.68
N ILE A 100 0.91 12.65 10.80
CA ILE A 100 0.92 11.23 10.43
C ILE A 100 1.08 10.35 11.67
N LEU A 101 2.02 10.70 12.56
CA LEU A 101 2.25 9.92 13.76
C LEU A 101 1.03 9.96 14.69
N ALA A 102 0.49 11.15 14.97
CA ALA A 102 -0.66 11.32 15.85
C ALA A 102 -1.90 10.59 15.34
N LEU A 103 -2.22 10.72 14.04
CA LEU A 103 -3.31 10.00 13.39
C LEU A 103 -3.13 8.48 13.50
N ARG A 104 -1.92 7.98 13.25
CA ARG A 104 -1.64 6.55 13.36
C ARG A 104 -1.79 6.03 14.80
N GLN A 105 -1.35 6.79 15.79
CA GLN A 105 -1.56 6.44 17.20
C GLN A 105 -3.05 6.47 17.56
N LEU A 106 -3.82 7.42 17.05
CA LEU A 106 -5.28 7.44 17.21
C LEU A 106 -5.95 6.22 16.58
N SER A 107 -5.53 5.81 15.39
CA SER A 107 -6.02 4.59 14.73
C SER A 107 -5.86 3.37 15.63
N TYR A 108 -4.67 3.20 16.22
CA TYR A 108 -4.40 2.15 17.20
C TYR A 108 -5.29 2.23 18.44
N LEU A 109 -5.42 3.41 19.03
CA LEU A 109 -6.21 3.63 20.25
C LEU A 109 -7.70 3.38 20.00
N PHE A 110 -8.24 3.75 18.83
CA PHE A 110 -9.63 3.46 18.50
C PHE A 110 -9.90 1.95 18.42
N LEU A 111 -9.00 1.19 17.80
CA LEU A 111 -9.12 -0.27 17.72
C LEU A 111 -9.01 -0.93 19.10
N ASP A 112 -8.13 -0.45 19.98
CA ASP A 112 -7.99 -0.97 21.35
C ASP A 112 -9.19 -0.64 22.23
N LEU A 113 -9.68 0.60 22.17
CA LEU A 113 -10.80 1.09 22.98
C LEU A 113 -12.15 0.52 22.52
N GLY A 114 -12.31 0.21 21.23
CA GLY A 114 -13.58 -0.20 20.64
C GLY A 114 -14.69 0.81 20.95
N GLN A 115 -15.81 0.34 21.49
CA GLN A 115 -16.94 1.18 21.90
C GLN A 115 -16.57 2.23 22.97
N GLY A 116 -15.50 2.01 23.73
CA GLY A 116 -14.96 2.99 24.68
C GLY A 116 -14.47 4.28 24.02
N ALA A 117 -14.29 4.31 22.69
CA ALA A 117 -13.96 5.51 21.93
C ALA A 117 -15.16 6.44 21.69
N GLY A 118 -16.40 5.99 21.96
CA GLY A 118 -17.63 6.75 21.70
C GLY A 118 -17.62 8.21 22.22
N PRO A 119 -17.20 8.47 23.47
CA PRO A 119 -17.11 9.83 24.02
C PRO A 119 -16.14 10.77 23.30
N LEU A 120 -15.25 10.24 22.45
CA LEU A 120 -14.28 11.02 21.68
C LEU A 120 -14.85 11.50 20.34
N TRP A 121 -16.00 10.99 19.90
CA TRP A 121 -16.59 11.25 18.58
C TRP A 121 -16.69 12.75 18.27
N ASP A 122 -17.37 13.50 19.15
CA ASP A 122 -17.65 14.93 18.95
C ASP A 122 -16.37 15.77 18.85
N LYS A 123 -15.27 15.29 19.46
CA LYS A 123 -13.97 15.96 19.41
C LYS A 123 -13.18 15.62 18.15
N VAL A 124 -13.36 14.44 17.57
CA VAL A 124 -12.50 13.93 16.49
C VAL A 124 -13.08 14.04 15.08
N GLU A 125 -14.41 14.06 14.93
CA GLU A 125 -15.07 14.08 13.61
C GLU A 125 -14.61 15.27 12.73
N LEU A 126 -14.62 16.48 13.29
CA LEU A 126 -14.25 17.70 12.57
C LEU A 126 -12.74 17.75 12.24
N PRO A 127 -11.81 17.49 13.17
CA PRO A 127 -10.38 17.41 12.86
C PRO A 127 -10.04 16.41 11.74
N LEU A 128 -10.65 15.21 11.76
CA LEU A 128 -10.44 14.23 10.68
C LEU A 128 -10.93 14.78 9.35
N SER A 129 -12.14 15.34 9.32
CA SER A 129 -12.72 15.94 8.12
C SER A 129 -11.83 17.05 7.53
N LYS A 130 -11.22 17.90 8.38
CA LYS A 130 -10.24 18.92 7.96
C LYS A 130 -8.97 18.29 7.37
N LEU A 131 -8.44 17.26 8.01
CA LEU A 131 -7.18 16.62 7.60
C LEU A 131 -7.30 15.76 6.34
N LEU A 132 -8.49 15.29 5.97
CA LEU A 132 -8.75 14.70 4.66
C LEU A 132 -8.53 15.70 3.51
N SER A 133 -8.54 17.00 3.78
CA SER A 133 -8.24 18.07 2.83
C SER A 133 -6.81 18.63 2.97
N HIS A 134 -5.96 18.00 3.78
CA HIS A 134 -4.59 18.46 4.01
C HIS A 134 -3.73 18.39 2.73
N GLN A 135 -2.78 19.32 2.55
CA GLN A 135 -1.92 19.40 1.37
C GLN A 135 -1.05 18.14 1.15
N SER A 136 -0.58 17.53 2.23
CA SER A 136 0.25 16.33 2.21
C SER A 136 -0.59 15.10 1.87
N TYR A 137 -0.20 14.40 0.80
CA TYR A 137 -0.83 13.17 0.33
C TYR A 137 -0.82 12.07 1.41
N SER A 138 0.28 11.91 2.13
CA SER A 138 0.42 10.94 3.23
C SER A 138 -0.52 11.20 4.39
N VAL A 139 -0.69 12.47 4.80
CA VAL A 139 -1.61 12.85 5.89
C VAL A 139 -3.03 12.46 5.53
N ARG A 140 -3.47 12.71 4.28
CA ARG A 140 -4.81 12.33 3.81
C ARG A 140 -5.04 10.82 3.90
N GLY A 141 -4.07 10.01 3.46
CA GLY A 141 -4.17 8.55 3.52
C GLY A 141 -4.22 7.99 4.94
N VAL A 142 -3.35 8.47 5.84
CA VAL A 142 -3.36 8.02 7.24
C VAL A 142 -4.59 8.52 7.99
N CYS A 143 -5.09 9.72 7.66
CA CYS A 143 -6.37 10.22 8.16
C CYS A 143 -7.52 9.31 7.72
N ALA A 144 -7.55 8.86 6.46
CA ALA A 144 -8.55 7.90 5.98
C ALA A 144 -8.48 6.55 6.71
N ILE A 145 -7.28 6.04 7.03
CA ILE A 145 -7.11 4.83 7.86
C ILE A 145 -7.63 5.07 9.28
N THR A 146 -7.33 6.23 9.86
CA THR A 146 -7.80 6.61 11.21
C THR A 146 -9.32 6.68 11.26
N ALA A 147 -9.96 7.27 10.25
CA ALA A 147 -11.42 7.29 10.12
C ALA A 147 -12.01 5.88 9.93
N ARG A 148 -11.35 5.00 9.17
CA ARG A 148 -11.72 3.58 9.03
C ARG A 148 -11.66 2.87 10.38
N SER A 149 -10.60 3.08 11.16
CA SER A 149 -10.45 2.50 12.51
C SER A 149 -11.49 3.02 13.49
N LEU A 150 -11.80 4.32 13.45
CA LEU A 150 -12.89 4.90 14.25
C LEU A 150 -14.25 4.29 13.91
N ALA A 151 -14.57 4.12 12.63
CA ALA A 151 -15.82 3.49 12.19
C ALA A 151 -15.87 1.98 12.49
N THR A 152 -14.71 1.31 12.53
CA THR A 152 -14.60 -0.09 12.96
C THR A 152 -14.88 -0.21 14.46
N ALA A 153 -14.35 0.72 15.26
CA ALA A 153 -14.56 0.79 16.70
C ALA A 153 -16.00 1.19 17.07
N LEU A 154 -16.61 2.07 16.26
CA LEU A 154 -17.96 2.64 16.48
C LEU A 154 -18.90 2.38 15.27
N PRO A 155 -19.44 1.15 15.12
CA PRO A 155 -20.29 0.78 13.98
C PRO A 155 -21.54 1.66 13.80
N ASP A 156 -22.09 2.22 14.88
CA ASP A 156 -23.28 3.08 14.85
C ASP A 156 -23.09 4.34 13.98
N PHE A 157 -21.85 4.84 13.90
CA PHE A 157 -21.51 6.04 13.14
C PHE A 157 -21.05 5.73 11.71
N HIS A 158 -20.76 4.47 11.39
CA HIS A 158 -20.16 4.05 10.12
C HIS A 158 -20.95 4.52 8.90
N SER A 159 -22.25 4.27 8.87
CA SER A 159 -23.13 4.67 7.76
C SER A 159 -23.20 6.18 7.57
N ASN A 160 -23.19 6.95 8.67
CA ASN A 160 -23.27 8.41 8.62
C ASN A 160 -21.94 9.02 8.16
N LEU A 161 -20.83 8.51 8.67
CA LEU A 161 -19.48 8.94 8.27
C LEU A 161 -19.23 8.67 6.78
N LEU A 162 -19.60 7.48 6.30
CA LEU A 162 -19.50 7.12 4.89
C LEU A 162 -20.34 8.06 4.01
N ARG A 163 -21.56 8.38 4.43
CA ARG A 163 -22.42 9.34 3.71
C ARG A 163 -21.81 10.75 3.69
N ALA A 164 -21.28 11.22 4.82
CA ALA A 164 -20.67 12.53 4.95
C ALA A 164 -19.48 12.69 3.99
N TYR A 165 -18.51 11.78 4.04
CA TYR A 165 -17.34 11.84 3.15
C TYR A 165 -17.70 11.63 1.69
N LEU A 166 -18.69 10.79 1.36
CA LEU A 166 -19.18 10.64 0.00
C LEU A 166 -19.84 11.92 -0.55
N ASN A 167 -20.54 12.66 0.30
CA ASN A 167 -21.11 13.96 -0.07
C ASN A 167 -20.00 14.98 -0.35
N VAL A 168 -18.95 15.03 0.49
CA VAL A 168 -17.78 15.90 0.26
C VAL A 168 -17.06 15.51 -1.03
N THR A 169 -16.78 14.23 -1.26
CA THR A 169 -16.20 13.74 -2.54
C THR A 169 -17.04 14.17 -3.74
N THR A 170 -18.37 14.09 -3.64
CA THR A 170 -19.27 14.51 -4.72
C THR A 170 -19.20 16.01 -4.96
N MET A 171 -19.19 16.81 -3.89
CA MET A 171 -19.08 18.27 -3.95
C MET A 171 -17.74 18.70 -4.55
N GLU A 172 -16.63 18.15 -4.08
CA GLU A 172 -15.28 18.44 -4.59
C GLU A 172 -15.15 18.07 -6.06
N PHE A 173 -15.77 16.97 -6.49
CA PHE A 173 -15.80 16.60 -7.91
C PHE A 173 -16.60 17.60 -8.74
N ALA A 174 -17.77 18.04 -8.26
CA ALA A 174 -18.57 19.04 -8.97
C ALA A 174 -17.79 20.36 -9.12
N GLN A 175 -17.17 20.84 -8.04
CA GLN A 175 -16.32 22.03 -8.04
C GLN A 175 -15.14 21.89 -9.00
N LEU A 176 -14.45 20.75 -8.97
CA LEU A 176 -13.31 20.48 -9.86
C LEU A 176 -13.66 20.57 -11.35
N VAL A 177 -14.90 20.21 -11.72
CA VAL A 177 -15.39 20.26 -13.10
C VAL A 177 -15.83 21.67 -13.50
N SER A 178 -16.38 22.46 -12.57
CA SER A 178 -16.90 23.80 -12.86
C SER A 178 -15.92 24.95 -12.60
N CYS A 179 -14.87 24.72 -11.80
CA CYS A 179 -13.94 25.75 -11.35
C CYS A 179 -13.06 26.28 -12.48
N LYS A 180 -12.48 27.47 -12.28
CA LYS A 180 -11.53 28.03 -13.22
C LYS A 180 -10.19 27.27 -13.19
N PRO A 181 -9.37 27.31 -14.25
CA PRO A 181 -8.06 26.63 -14.30
C PRO A 181 -7.15 26.85 -13.09
N GLU A 182 -7.13 28.06 -12.54
CA GLU A 182 -6.32 28.47 -11.39
C GLU A 182 -6.80 27.88 -10.05
N GLU A 183 -8.07 27.50 -9.98
CA GLU A 183 -8.72 26.95 -8.78
C GLU A 183 -8.60 25.42 -8.69
N VAL A 184 -8.35 24.74 -9.82
CA VAL A 184 -8.24 23.28 -9.93
C VAL A 184 -7.41 22.67 -8.81
N LYS A 185 -6.25 23.27 -8.50
CA LYS A 185 -5.30 22.76 -7.48
C LYS A 185 -5.90 22.66 -6.08
N PHE A 186 -6.88 23.49 -5.74
CA PHE A 186 -7.50 23.49 -4.41
C PHE A 186 -8.43 22.30 -4.20
N HIS A 187 -8.97 21.73 -5.28
CA HIS A 187 -9.93 20.61 -5.21
C HIS A 187 -9.27 19.23 -5.40
N LEU A 188 -8.03 19.15 -5.92
CA LEU A 188 -7.37 17.86 -6.18
C LEU A 188 -7.13 17.05 -4.90
N GLY A 189 -6.54 17.69 -3.89
CA GLY A 189 -6.21 17.05 -2.60
C GLY A 189 -7.45 16.62 -1.82
N PRO A 190 -8.42 17.54 -1.57
CA PRO A 190 -9.68 17.23 -0.91
C PRO A 190 -10.47 16.10 -1.60
N LEU A 191 -10.55 16.11 -2.94
CA LEU A 191 -11.21 15.04 -3.69
C LEU A 191 -10.58 13.67 -3.38
N GLN A 192 -9.25 13.58 -3.48
CA GLN A 192 -8.52 12.34 -3.22
C GLN A 192 -8.68 11.87 -1.77
N GLY A 193 -8.46 12.75 -0.79
CA GLY A 193 -8.50 12.36 0.62
C GLY A 193 -9.87 11.85 1.05
N ASN A 194 -10.93 12.58 0.68
CA ASN A 194 -12.30 12.14 0.97
C ASN A 194 -12.66 10.84 0.24
N ALA A 195 -12.21 10.66 -1.02
CA ALA A 195 -12.42 9.41 -1.74
C ALA A 195 -11.68 8.21 -1.10
N TYR A 196 -10.48 8.41 -0.56
CA TYR A 196 -9.77 7.38 0.20
C TYR A 196 -10.48 7.04 1.50
N ALA A 197 -11.03 8.03 2.22
CA ALA A 197 -11.84 7.77 3.41
C ALA A 197 -13.11 6.97 3.04
N VAL A 198 -13.80 7.33 1.95
CA VAL A 198 -14.93 6.56 1.41
C VAL A 198 -14.51 5.12 1.08
N ALA A 199 -13.38 4.93 0.39
CA ALA A 199 -12.86 3.60 0.07
C ALA A 199 -12.52 2.78 1.33
N GLY A 200 -11.85 3.39 2.31
CA GLY A 200 -11.56 2.75 3.61
C GLY A 200 -12.83 2.33 4.34
N LEU A 201 -13.84 3.19 4.39
CA LEU A 201 -15.13 2.89 5.03
C LEU A 201 -15.93 1.84 4.26
N ILE A 202 -15.86 1.79 2.93
CA ILE A 202 -16.50 0.71 2.14
C ILE A 202 -15.81 -0.63 2.42
N SER A 203 -14.48 -0.66 2.57
CA SER A 203 -13.70 -1.89 2.77
C SER A 203 -14.06 -2.67 4.03
N ILE A 204 -14.62 -1.99 5.04
CA ILE A 204 -15.03 -2.62 6.31
C ILE A 204 -16.51 -3.01 6.34
N VAL A 205 -17.30 -2.65 5.32
CA VAL A 205 -18.73 -3.01 5.24
C VAL A 205 -18.97 -4.52 5.37
N PRO A 206 -18.20 -5.43 4.73
CA PRO A 206 -18.40 -6.87 4.88
C PRO A 206 -18.22 -7.39 6.32
N HIS A 207 -17.49 -6.65 7.16
CA HIS A 207 -17.19 -7.01 8.55
C HIS A 207 -17.98 -6.17 9.57
N SER A 208 -18.80 -5.21 9.09
CA SER A 208 -19.56 -4.32 9.94
C SER A 208 -20.81 -5.03 10.47
N VAL A 209 -20.97 -5.05 11.79
CA VAL A 209 -22.10 -5.71 12.47
C VAL A 209 -23.46 -5.08 12.14
N LEU A 210 -23.50 -3.78 11.85
CA LEU A 210 -24.72 -3.06 11.46
C LEU A 210 -24.88 -2.94 9.94
N GLY A 211 -23.83 -3.25 9.19
CA GLY A 211 -23.78 -3.03 7.74
C GLY A 211 -23.96 -1.56 7.35
N VAL A 212 -24.22 -1.34 6.06
CA VAL A 212 -24.48 -0.02 5.48
C VAL A 212 -25.64 -0.14 4.48
N PRO A 213 -26.55 0.86 4.40
CA PRO A 213 -27.59 0.89 3.39
C PRO A 213 -27.05 0.73 1.96
N ASN A 214 -27.61 -0.22 1.21
CA ASN A 214 -27.26 -0.49 -0.19
C ASN A 214 -27.42 0.72 -1.13
N THR A 215 -28.26 1.70 -0.74
CA THR A 215 -28.40 2.96 -1.48
C THR A 215 -27.12 3.77 -1.49
N ILE A 216 -26.35 3.76 -0.38
CA ILE A 216 -25.06 4.45 -0.27
C ILE A 216 -24.04 3.78 -1.17
N THR A 217 -23.86 2.45 -1.08
CA THR A 217 -22.87 1.73 -1.90
C THR A 217 -23.16 1.79 -3.39
N LYS A 218 -24.45 1.76 -3.79
CA LYS A 218 -24.86 2.01 -5.19
C LYS A 218 -24.53 3.43 -5.64
N TYR A 219 -24.76 4.43 -4.78
CA TYR A 219 -24.42 5.81 -5.08
C TYR A 219 -22.90 6.03 -5.17
N SER A 220 -22.11 5.39 -4.30
CA SER A 220 -20.66 5.35 -4.38
C SER A 220 -20.18 4.80 -5.73
N LEU A 221 -20.75 3.69 -6.20
CA LEU A 221 -20.40 3.13 -7.52
C LEU A 221 -20.75 4.10 -8.66
N LYS A 222 -21.92 4.72 -8.62
CA LYS A 222 -22.32 5.74 -9.61
C LYS A 222 -21.30 6.88 -9.67
N LYS A 223 -20.89 7.40 -8.51
CA LYS A 223 -19.92 8.49 -8.44
C LYS A 223 -18.52 8.08 -8.86
N ALA A 224 -18.09 6.87 -8.47
CA ALA A 224 -16.82 6.33 -8.93
C ALA A 224 -16.80 6.19 -10.47
N LYS A 225 -17.90 5.73 -11.09
CA LYS A 225 -18.04 5.67 -12.56
C LYS A 225 -17.94 7.05 -13.22
N GLU A 226 -18.49 8.10 -12.61
CA GLU A 226 -18.34 9.47 -13.12
C GLU A 226 -16.88 9.98 -13.01
N LEU A 227 -16.21 9.66 -11.91
CA LEU A 227 -14.82 10.04 -11.67
C LEU A 227 -13.84 9.38 -12.66
N THR A 228 -14.01 8.09 -12.95
CA THR A 228 -13.09 7.34 -13.84
C THR A 228 -13.27 7.61 -15.33
N LYS A 229 -14.32 8.34 -15.73
CA LYS A 229 -14.51 8.72 -17.15
C LYS A 229 -13.32 9.55 -17.63
N ILE A 230 -12.59 8.99 -18.60
CA ILE A 230 -11.49 9.68 -19.27
C ILE A 230 -12.08 10.69 -20.24
N ASP A 231 -11.74 11.96 -20.04
CA ASP A 231 -12.06 13.05 -20.96
C ASP A 231 -10.82 13.36 -21.82
N PRO A 232 -10.81 13.00 -23.12
CA PRO A 232 -9.67 13.25 -24.00
C PRO A 232 -9.36 14.74 -24.19
N SER A 233 -10.32 15.63 -23.93
CA SER A 233 -10.14 17.08 -24.06
C SER A 233 -9.47 17.72 -22.84
N CYS A 234 -9.40 17.00 -21.71
CA CYS A 234 -8.83 17.52 -20.48
C CYS A 234 -7.31 17.71 -20.60
N LYS A 235 -6.86 18.97 -20.56
CA LYS A 235 -5.43 19.33 -20.65
C LYS A 235 -4.71 19.27 -19.30
N PHE A 236 -5.44 19.12 -18.19
CA PHE A 236 -4.90 19.14 -16.83
C PHE A 236 -4.58 17.73 -16.34
N ALA A 237 -3.35 17.27 -16.59
CA ALA A 237 -2.89 15.94 -16.17
C ALA A 237 -3.11 15.65 -14.67
N ALA A 238 -2.94 16.65 -13.80
CA ALA A 238 -3.16 16.50 -12.36
C ALA A 238 -4.65 16.23 -12.02
N MET A 239 -5.58 16.84 -12.76
CA MET A 239 -7.01 16.60 -12.64
C MET A 239 -7.37 15.18 -13.08
N LEU A 240 -6.82 14.72 -14.22
CA LEU A 240 -7.00 13.34 -14.70
C LEU A 240 -6.54 12.32 -13.66
N VAL A 241 -5.35 12.54 -13.09
CA VAL A 241 -4.79 11.66 -12.06
C VAL A 241 -5.63 11.68 -10.78
N ALA A 242 -6.00 12.86 -10.26
CA ALA A 242 -6.78 12.95 -9.03
C ALA A 242 -8.16 12.29 -9.15
N ARG A 243 -8.85 12.50 -10.29
CA ARG A 243 -10.13 11.84 -10.59
C ARG A 243 -9.98 10.33 -10.71
N ALA A 244 -8.95 9.86 -11.41
CA ALA A 244 -8.68 8.44 -11.58
C ALA A 244 -8.38 7.77 -10.23
N GLU A 245 -7.51 8.35 -9.40
CA GLU A 245 -7.18 7.81 -8.08
C GLU A 245 -8.39 7.78 -7.15
N ALA A 246 -9.21 8.83 -7.14
CA ALA A 246 -10.45 8.87 -6.37
C ALA A 246 -11.47 7.82 -6.85
N GLY A 247 -11.72 7.73 -8.15
CA GLY A 247 -12.70 6.79 -8.70
C GLY A 247 -12.26 5.33 -8.53
N TRP A 248 -11.01 5.02 -8.89
CA TRP A 248 -10.49 3.64 -8.83
C TRP A 248 -10.26 3.13 -7.40
N SER A 249 -9.91 3.99 -6.44
CA SER A 249 -9.87 3.59 -5.02
C SER A 249 -11.26 3.19 -4.50
N MET A 250 -12.30 3.97 -4.82
CA MET A 250 -13.68 3.63 -4.48
C MET A 250 -14.12 2.32 -5.15
N ILE A 251 -13.81 2.10 -6.43
CA ILE A 251 -14.11 0.84 -7.14
C ILE A 251 -13.38 -0.32 -6.48
N SER A 252 -12.09 -0.15 -6.18
CA SER A 252 -11.26 -1.16 -5.52
C SER A 252 -11.86 -1.62 -4.20
N ALA A 253 -12.33 -0.68 -3.36
CA ALA A 253 -13.03 -1.01 -2.12
C ALA A 253 -14.40 -1.64 -2.37
N LEU A 254 -15.18 -1.17 -3.35
CA LEU A 254 -16.49 -1.74 -3.69
C LEU A 254 -16.39 -3.21 -4.13
N MET A 255 -15.26 -3.65 -4.69
CA MET A 255 -15.06 -5.07 -5.04
C MET A 255 -15.05 -5.97 -3.80
N SER A 256 -14.66 -5.45 -2.63
CA SER A 256 -14.66 -6.22 -1.37
C SER A 256 -16.05 -6.59 -0.87
N LEU A 257 -17.12 -5.95 -1.40
CA LEU A 257 -18.51 -6.30 -1.09
C LEU A 257 -18.93 -7.65 -1.70
N GLY A 258 -18.13 -8.20 -2.61
CA GLY A 258 -18.28 -9.55 -3.15
C GLY A 258 -19.34 -9.70 -4.26
N PRO A 259 -19.56 -10.96 -4.73
CA PRO A 259 -20.28 -11.25 -5.96
C PRO A 259 -21.72 -10.72 -5.96
N SER A 260 -22.42 -10.83 -4.83
CA SER A 260 -23.82 -10.40 -4.69
C SER A 260 -23.99 -8.91 -4.97
N PHE A 261 -22.97 -8.09 -4.71
CA PHE A 261 -22.99 -6.68 -5.06
C PHE A 261 -22.63 -6.46 -6.53
N VAL A 262 -21.61 -7.17 -7.04
CA VAL A 262 -20.97 -6.90 -8.33
C VAL A 262 -21.75 -7.47 -9.51
N GLU A 263 -22.31 -8.68 -9.38
CA GLU A 263 -22.92 -9.47 -10.47
C GLU A 263 -23.86 -8.65 -11.36
N ARG A 264 -24.80 -7.91 -10.77
CA ARG A 264 -25.78 -7.11 -11.52
C ARG A 264 -25.22 -5.87 -12.21
N LYS A 265 -24.01 -5.42 -11.85
CA LYS A 265 -23.33 -4.28 -12.48
C LYS A 265 -22.05 -4.72 -13.21
N LEU A 266 -21.83 -6.02 -13.38
CA LEU A 266 -20.57 -6.55 -13.86
C LEU A 266 -20.21 -5.99 -15.24
N VAL A 267 -21.16 -5.97 -16.17
CA VAL A 267 -20.97 -5.37 -17.50
C VAL A 267 -20.52 -3.90 -17.40
N ASP A 268 -21.24 -3.10 -16.62
CA ASP A 268 -20.91 -1.69 -16.41
C ASP A 268 -19.49 -1.49 -15.83
N ILE A 269 -19.09 -2.35 -14.91
CA ILE A 269 -17.77 -2.29 -14.25
C ILE A 269 -16.67 -2.74 -15.23
N LEU A 270 -16.90 -3.79 -16.01
CA LEU A 270 -15.96 -4.25 -17.04
C LEU A 270 -15.74 -3.19 -18.12
N ASP A 271 -16.80 -2.47 -18.51
CA ASP A 271 -16.70 -1.38 -19.50
C ASP A 271 -15.87 -0.19 -18.98
N MET A 272 -15.84 0.02 -17.67
CA MET A 272 -14.95 1.02 -17.06
C MET A 272 -13.49 0.62 -17.19
N TRP A 273 -13.17 -0.67 -17.00
CA TRP A 273 -11.82 -1.19 -17.24
C TRP A 273 -11.45 -1.17 -18.73
N ASP A 274 -12.36 -1.55 -19.63
CA ASP A 274 -12.15 -1.41 -21.08
C ASP A 274 -11.80 0.04 -21.44
N SER A 275 -12.60 1.00 -20.98
CA SER A 275 -12.35 2.42 -21.23
C SER A 275 -10.97 2.82 -20.71
N CYS A 276 -10.61 2.44 -19.49
CA CYS A 276 -9.31 2.77 -18.91
C CYS A 276 -8.15 2.10 -19.65
N PHE A 277 -8.24 0.80 -19.93
CA PHE A 277 -7.18 0.01 -20.50
C PHE A 277 -6.98 0.32 -21.99
N HIS A 278 -8.06 0.42 -22.77
CA HIS A 278 -8.00 0.70 -24.21
C HIS A 278 -7.78 2.17 -24.58
N ALA A 279 -8.30 3.14 -23.82
CA ALA A 279 -8.19 4.56 -24.21
C ALA A 279 -6.73 5.05 -24.30
N LEU A 280 -5.80 4.40 -23.58
CA LEU A 280 -4.38 4.76 -23.56
C LEU A 280 -3.51 3.84 -24.42
N ASP A 281 -4.04 2.78 -25.04
CA ASP A 281 -3.28 1.86 -25.90
C ASP A 281 -2.66 2.58 -27.13
N LYS A 282 -3.19 3.75 -27.51
CA LYS A 282 -2.64 4.61 -28.56
C LYS A 282 -1.58 5.61 -28.06
N ALA A 283 -1.56 5.89 -26.76
CA ALA A 283 -0.67 6.88 -26.15
C ALA A 283 0.54 6.18 -25.54
N ARG A 284 1.52 5.79 -26.37
CA ARG A 284 2.82 5.34 -25.85
C ARG A 284 3.48 6.53 -25.14
N PRO A 285 3.66 6.50 -23.81
CA PRO A 285 4.21 7.64 -23.10
C PRO A 285 5.68 7.81 -23.47
N THR A 286 6.03 8.92 -24.09
CA THR A 286 7.42 9.21 -24.54
C THR A 286 8.18 10.12 -23.58
N THR A 287 7.49 10.85 -22.71
CA THR A 287 8.07 11.76 -21.72
C THR A 287 7.91 11.22 -20.30
N GLU A 288 8.79 11.62 -19.38
CA GLU A 288 8.70 11.23 -17.96
C GLU A 288 7.33 11.59 -17.37
N LYS A 289 6.82 12.80 -17.65
CA LYS A 289 5.49 13.23 -17.19
C LYS A 289 4.38 12.33 -17.73
N ALA A 290 4.42 11.94 -19.01
CA ALA A 290 3.45 11.03 -19.59
C ALA A 290 3.53 9.63 -18.97
N VAL A 291 4.75 9.14 -18.66
CA VAL A 291 4.98 7.87 -17.97
C VAL A 291 4.39 7.90 -16.56
N VAL A 292 4.58 9.00 -15.82
CA VAL A 292 4.01 9.17 -14.48
C VAL A 292 2.48 9.16 -14.52
N VAL A 293 1.87 9.93 -15.43
CA VAL A 293 0.40 9.97 -15.59
C VAL A 293 -0.14 8.60 -15.96
N PHE A 294 0.43 7.96 -16.99
CA PHE A 294 0.05 6.62 -17.40
C PHE A 294 0.16 5.63 -16.23
N SER A 295 1.29 5.63 -15.54
CA SER A 295 1.56 4.67 -14.47
C SER A 295 0.60 4.84 -13.30
N ARG A 296 0.28 6.07 -12.88
CA ARG A 296 -0.70 6.32 -11.80
C ARG A 296 -2.11 5.88 -12.20
N LEU A 297 -2.58 6.24 -13.40
CA LEU A 297 -3.90 5.86 -13.91
C LEU A 297 -4.06 4.33 -13.95
N LYS A 298 -3.07 3.63 -14.53
CA LYS A 298 -3.12 2.17 -14.68
C LYS A 298 -2.95 1.45 -13.35
N SER A 299 -2.10 1.96 -12.45
CA SER A 299 -1.86 1.33 -11.15
C SER A 299 -3.15 1.21 -10.34
N CYS A 300 -3.94 2.28 -10.27
CA CYS A 300 -5.19 2.29 -9.50
C CYS A 300 -6.24 1.36 -10.11
N ALA A 301 -6.35 1.34 -11.44
CA ALA A 301 -7.27 0.44 -12.14
C ALA A 301 -6.90 -1.04 -11.96
N LEU A 302 -5.61 -1.37 -12.02
CA LEU A 302 -5.11 -2.72 -11.77
C LEU A 302 -5.27 -3.16 -10.32
N GLU A 303 -5.15 -2.22 -9.39
CA GLU A 303 -5.39 -2.51 -7.99
C GLU A 303 -6.86 -2.87 -7.73
N ALA A 304 -7.79 -2.11 -8.32
CA ALA A 304 -9.20 -2.46 -8.30
C ALA A 304 -9.47 -3.82 -8.97
N LEU A 305 -8.75 -4.14 -10.05
CA LEU A 305 -8.83 -5.44 -10.73
C LEU A 305 -8.32 -6.59 -9.83
N CYS A 306 -7.22 -6.39 -9.11
CA CYS A 306 -6.72 -7.36 -8.13
C CYS A 306 -7.76 -7.62 -7.03
N ASN A 307 -8.41 -6.57 -6.51
CA ASN A 307 -9.46 -6.74 -5.50
C ASN A 307 -10.71 -7.40 -6.09
N PHE A 308 -11.04 -7.13 -7.35
CA PHE A 308 -12.09 -7.87 -8.06
C PHE A 308 -11.78 -9.37 -8.10
N PHE A 309 -10.58 -9.77 -8.54
CA PHE A 309 -10.17 -11.17 -8.57
C PHE A 309 -10.23 -11.83 -7.19
N ARG A 310 -9.76 -11.12 -6.16
CA ARG A 310 -9.71 -11.64 -4.79
C ARG A 310 -11.09 -11.88 -4.17
N HIS A 311 -12.03 -10.97 -4.40
CA HIS A 311 -13.32 -10.98 -3.70
C HIS A 311 -14.48 -11.49 -4.56
N ASN A 312 -14.28 -11.69 -5.87
CA ASN A 312 -15.33 -12.06 -6.81
C ASN A 312 -14.97 -13.30 -7.63
N GLU A 313 -14.24 -14.25 -7.05
CA GLU A 313 -13.84 -15.51 -7.69
C GLU A 313 -15.00 -16.22 -8.43
N PRO A 314 -16.24 -16.32 -7.90
CA PRO A 314 -17.36 -16.95 -8.62
C PRO A 314 -17.74 -16.27 -9.93
N LEU A 315 -17.37 -15.00 -10.13
CA LEU A 315 -17.64 -14.26 -11.36
C LEU A 315 -16.51 -14.40 -12.39
N LEU A 316 -15.40 -15.07 -12.08
CA LEU A 316 -14.24 -15.21 -12.97
C LEU A 316 -14.42 -16.35 -13.99
N VAL A 317 -15.47 -16.25 -14.82
CA VAL A 317 -15.71 -17.15 -15.95
C VAL A 317 -14.76 -16.87 -17.12
N SER A 318 -14.65 -17.81 -18.07
CA SER A 318 -13.65 -17.76 -19.17
C SER A 318 -13.58 -16.41 -19.87
N ASP A 319 -14.72 -15.89 -20.34
CA ASP A 319 -14.79 -14.62 -21.08
C ASP A 319 -14.24 -13.43 -20.29
N ILE A 320 -14.48 -13.40 -18.98
CA ILE A 320 -14.03 -12.31 -18.10
C ILE A 320 -12.53 -12.41 -17.84
N VAL A 321 -12.04 -13.64 -17.62
CA VAL A 321 -10.62 -13.90 -17.45
C VAL A 321 -9.86 -13.58 -18.74
N GLU A 322 -10.37 -14.00 -19.90
CA GLU A 322 -9.78 -13.72 -21.21
C GLU A 322 -9.71 -12.21 -21.48
N ARG A 323 -10.81 -11.48 -21.23
CA ARG A 323 -10.84 -10.01 -21.33
C ARG A 323 -9.80 -9.36 -20.42
N ALA A 324 -9.67 -9.83 -19.17
CA ALA A 324 -8.67 -9.31 -18.25
C ALA A 324 -7.23 -9.62 -18.69
N VAL A 325 -6.96 -10.82 -19.20
CA VAL A 325 -5.66 -11.20 -19.75
C VAL A 325 -5.26 -10.29 -20.92
N VAL A 326 -6.20 -9.89 -21.78
CA VAL A 326 -5.96 -8.92 -22.86
C VAL A 326 -5.52 -7.58 -22.29
N TRP A 327 -6.22 -7.04 -21.28
CA TRP A 327 -5.82 -5.78 -20.63
C TRP A 327 -4.41 -5.86 -20.03
N LEU A 328 -4.11 -6.94 -19.29
CA LEU A 328 -2.81 -7.13 -18.66
C LEU A 328 -1.68 -7.25 -19.70
N LYS A 329 -1.94 -7.96 -20.81
CA LYS A 329 -1.00 -8.08 -21.92
C LYS A 329 -0.71 -6.73 -22.56
N ASN A 330 -1.73 -5.90 -22.78
CA ASN A 330 -1.55 -4.57 -23.37
C ASN A 330 -0.67 -3.69 -22.48
N ILE A 331 -0.90 -3.69 -21.15
CA ILE A 331 -0.07 -2.93 -20.22
C ILE A 331 1.37 -3.46 -20.20
N LEU A 332 1.56 -4.78 -20.20
CA LEU A 332 2.88 -5.39 -20.27
C LEU A 332 3.63 -4.98 -21.55
N ASP A 333 2.95 -4.96 -22.70
CA ASP A 333 3.53 -4.51 -23.97
C ASP A 333 4.00 -3.05 -23.89
N VAL A 334 3.21 -2.16 -23.28
CA VAL A 334 3.63 -0.77 -23.05
C VAL A 334 4.82 -0.69 -22.08
N LEU A 335 4.78 -1.43 -20.96
CA LEU A 335 5.85 -1.45 -19.95
C LEU A 335 7.20 -1.87 -20.54
N THR A 336 7.23 -2.88 -21.40
CA THR A 336 8.46 -3.34 -22.07
C THR A 336 9.03 -2.31 -23.05
N LYS A 337 8.18 -1.39 -23.52
CA LYS A 337 8.50 -0.32 -24.47
C LYS A 337 8.59 1.06 -23.80
N PHE A 338 8.56 1.13 -22.47
CA PHE A 338 8.79 2.39 -21.78
C PHE A 338 10.11 3.00 -22.27
N PRO A 339 10.15 4.32 -22.50
CA PRO A 339 11.36 4.97 -22.95
C PRO A 339 12.49 4.62 -21.97
N LYS A 340 13.69 4.40 -22.51
CA LYS A 340 14.91 4.33 -21.69
C LYS A 340 15.16 5.74 -21.14
N LEU A 341 14.42 6.10 -20.10
CA LEU A 341 14.54 7.40 -19.45
C LEU A 341 15.84 7.40 -18.66
N VAL A 342 16.87 8.00 -19.26
CA VAL A 342 18.14 8.26 -18.58
C VAL A 342 17.88 9.39 -17.58
N ASN A 343 18.27 9.21 -16.32
CA ASN A 343 18.13 10.21 -15.23
C ASN A 343 16.70 10.53 -14.77
N CYS A 344 15.80 9.54 -14.68
CA CYS A 344 14.51 9.72 -14.00
C CYS A 344 14.65 10.15 -12.54
N GLN A 345 13.66 10.91 -12.05
CA GLN A 345 13.52 11.14 -10.62
C GLN A 345 13.23 9.80 -9.90
N GLY A 346 13.77 9.62 -8.69
CA GLY A 346 13.53 8.40 -7.89
C GLY A 346 12.04 8.15 -7.64
N SER A 347 11.25 9.21 -7.46
CA SER A 347 9.79 9.15 -7.36
C SER A 347 9.12 8.57 -8.60
N THR A 348 9.63 8.87 -9.80
CA THR A 348 9.15 8.27 -11.04
C THR A 348 9.43 6.77 -11.07
N THR A 349 10.62 6.35 -10.64
CA THR A 349 10.96 4.92 -10.52
C THR A 349 10.03 4.20 -9.55
N ASP A 350 9.72 4.80 -8.40
CA ASP A 350 8.77 4.24 -7.43
C ASP A 350 7.37 4.06 -8.03
N ILE A 351 6.86 5.08 -8.72
CA ILE A 351 5.55 5.03 -9.40
C ILE A 351 5.52 3.93 -10.47
N ILE A 352 6.60 3.77 -11.24
CA ILE A 352 6.72 2.69 -12.22
C ILE A 352 6.73 1.32 -11.52
N ASN A 353 7.46 1.18 -10.41
CA ASN A 353 7.54 -0.07 -9.66
C ASN A 353 6.18 -0.47 -9.06
N VAL A 354 5.35 0.49 -8.62
CA VAL A 354 3.97 0.23 -8.21
C VAL A 354 3.16 -0.35 -9.38
N LEU A 355 3.24 0.25 -10.57
CA LEU A 355 2.57 -0.28 -11.76
C LEU A 355 3.04 -1.71 -12.07
N LYS A 356 4.35 -1.94 -12.10
CA LYS A 356 4.94 -3.27 -12.34
C LYS A 356 4.46 -4.29 -11.32
N SER A 357 4.47 -3.92 -10.04
CA SER A 357 4.02 -4.78 -8.93
C SER A 357 2.55 -5.16 -9.12
N ASN A 358 1.69 -4.20 -9.47
CA ASN A 358 0.26 -4.46 -9.69
C ASN A 358 0.01 -5.34 -10.93
N VAL A 359 0.82 -5.22 -11.99
CA VAL A 359 0.76 -6.13 -13.16
C VAL A 359 1.13 -7.56 -12.75
N VAL A 360 2.26 -7.73 -12.05
CA VAL A 360 2.71 -9.05 -11.57
C VAL A 360 1.66 -9.68 -10.67
N LYS A 361 1.14 -8.92 -9.69
CA LYS A 361 0.10 -9.34 -8.76
C LYS A 361 -1.19 -9.74 -9.48
N SER A 362 -1.58 -9.00 -10.51
CA SER A 362 -2.78 -9.30 -11.31
C SER A 362 -2.64 -10.63 -12.05
N PHE A 363 -1.49 -10.86 -12.73
CA PHE A 363 -1.23 -12.14 -13.35
C PHE A 363 -1.15 -13.28 -12.34
N ALA A 364 -0.53 -13.06 -11.18
CA ALA A 364 -0.40 -14.06 -10.13
C ALA A 364 -1.76 -14.46 -9.52
N SER A 365 -2.76 -13.58 -9.60
CA SER A 365 -4.12 -13.81 -9.10
C SER A 365 -4.98 -14.64 -10.05
N LEU A 366 -4.57 -14.81 -11.31
CA LEU A 366 -5.28 -15.61 -12.30
C LEU A 366 -4.71 -17.03 -12.41
N PRO A 367 -5.51 -18.02 -12.82
CA PRO A 367 -5.00 -19.35 -13.18
C PRO A 367 -4.00 -19.24 -14.32
N VAL A 368 -2.83 -19.88 -14.19
CA VAL A 368 -1.78 -19.81 -15.21
C VAL A 368 -2.30 -20.27 -16.58
N SER A 369 -3.14 -21.31 -16.60
CA SER A 369 -3.78 -21.84 -17.81
C SER A 369 -4.56 -20.81 -18.63
N ALA A 370 -4.93 -19.67 -18.05
CA ALA A 370 -5.70 -18.64 -18.74
C ALA A 370 -4.86 -17.76 -19.68
N TYR A 371 -3.53 -17.78 -19.59
CA TYR A 371 -2.67 -16.88 -20.39
C TYR A 371 -1.46 -17.57 -21.04
N PRO A 372 -1.64 -18.68 -21.77
CA PRO A 372 -0.54 -19.46 -22.37
C PRO A 372 0.35 -18.63 -23.30
N ASN A 373 -0.26 -17.72 -24.07
CA ASN A 373 0.45 -16.84 -24.99
C ASN A 373 1.33 -15.78 -24.30
N SER A 374 1.16 -15.58 -22.99
CA SER A 374 1.92 -14.61 -22.20
C SER A 374 3.04 -15.26 -21.39
N TYR A 375 3.16 -16.59 -21.36
CA TYR A 375 4.15 -17.30 -20.54
C TYR A 375 5.59 -16.85 -20.79
N VAL A 376 6.05 -16.92 -22.04
CA VAL A 376 7.43 -16.59 -22.40
C VAL A 376 7.72 -15.10 -22.27
N PRO A 377 6.88 -14.16 -22.79
CA PRO A 377 7.09 -12.73 -22.61
C PRO A 377 7.10 -12.32 -21.13
N LEU A 378 6.17 -12.83 -20.33
CA LEU A 378 6.06 -12.49 -18.92
C LEU A 378 7.23 -13.07 -18.11
N MET A 379 7.62 -14.32 -18.37
CA MET A 379 8.79 -14.94 -17.75
C MET A 379 10.08 -14.15 -18.08
N THR A 380 10.29 -13.81 -19.35
CA THR A 380 11.44 -13.03 -19.81
C THR A 380 11.48 -11.67 -19.11
N TRP A 381 10.33 -11.00 -19.03
CA TRP A 381 10.22 -9.69 -18.37
C TRP A 381 10.49 -9.77 -16.87
N VAL A 382 9.91 -10.75 -16.16
CA VAL A 382 10.13 -10.97 -14.73
C VAL A 382 11.60 -11.25 -14.41
N ILE A 383 12.26 -12.11 -15.20
CA ILE A 383 13.68 -12.44 -15.04
C ILE A 383 14.54 -11.19 -15.22
N HIS A 384 14.19 -10.32 -16.16
CA HIS A 384 14.91 -9.08 -16.42
C HIS A 384 14.75 -8.02 -15.31
N GLU A 385 13.63 -8.05 -14.57
CA GLU A 385 13.40 -7.15 -13.43
C GLU A 385 14.13 -7.59 -12.15
N LEU A 386 14.43 -8.87 -11.96
CA LEU A 386 15.09 -9.39 -10.75
C LEU A 386 16.44 -8.73 -10.41
N PRO A 387 17.40 -8.54 -11.35
CA PRO A 387 18.70 -7.92 -11.06
C PRO A 387 18.65 -6.42 -10.78
N ARG A 388 17.55 -5.76 -11.14
CA ARG A 388 17.41 -4.30 -11.10
C ARG A 388 16.79 -3.79 -9.81
N ASN A 389 16.34 -4.70 -8.95
CA ASN A 389 15.51 -4.39 -7.80
C ASN A 389 16.15 -4.86 -6.49
N ALA A 390 15.51 -4.51 -5.38
CA ALA A 390 16.03 -4.73 -4.04
C ALA A 390 15.98 -6.21 -3.62
N THR A 391 16.61 -6.52 -2.48
CA THR A 391 16.52 -7.86 -1.85
C THR A 391 15.10 -8.11 -1.35
N THR A 392 14.57 -9.31 -1.61
CA THR A 392 13.26 -9.79 -1.14
C THR A 392 13.12 -9.70 0.39
N SER A 393 11.89 -9.47 0.85
CA SER A 393 11.55 -9.56 2.28
C SER A 393 11.12 -10.96 2.72
N LEU A 394 10.88 -11.88 1.77
CA LEU A 394 10.24 -13.16 2.03
C LEU A 394 11.18 -14.27 2.52
N PHE A 395 12.50 -14.06 2.48
CA PHE A 395 13.48 -15.12 2.77
C PHE A 395 13.18 -15.87 4.08
N ARG A 396 12.99 -15.15 5.19
CA ARG A 396 12.65 -15.75 6.48
C ARG A 396 11.31 -16.49 6.47
N SER A 397 10.30 -15.96 5.79
CA SER A 397 8.97 -16.57 5.72
C SER A 397 8.92 -17.85 4.86
N LEU A 398 9.94 -18.07 4.04
CA LEU A 398 10.05 -19.25 3.18
C LEU A 398 10.77 -20.42 3.86
N LEU A 399 11.45 -20.18 4.98
CA LEU A 399 12.15 -21.18 5.76
C LEU A 399 11.20 -21.83 6.78
N GLN A 400 11.41 -23.12 7.06
CA GLN A 400 10.69 -23.80 8.15
C GLN A 400 11.23 -23.36 9.52
N GLU A 401 10.51 -23.66 10.60
CA GLU A 401 11.00 -23.37 11.96
C GLU A 401 12.33 -24.08 12.26
N GLU A 402 12.54 -25.27 11.71
CA GLU A 402 13.79 -26.04 11.83
C GLU A 402 14.97 -25.39 11.08
N ASP A 403 14.67 -24.62 10.02
CA ASP A 403 15.65 -23.86 9.23
C ASP A 403 16.06 -22.55 9.92
N ALA A 404 15.55 -22.26 11.12
CA ALA A 404 15.94 -21.12 11.94
C ALA A 404 17.44 -21.14 12.34
N ILE A 405 18.20 -22.17 12.00
CA ILE A 405 19.66 -22.17 12.15
C ILE A 405 20.41 -21.55 10.95
N LEU A 406 19.76 -21.40 9.79
CA LEU A 406 20.40 -20.99 8.53
C LEU A 406 20.71 -19.49 8.44
N GLY A 407 20.46 -18.73 9.49
CA GLY A 407 20.82 -17.32 9.55
C GLY A 407 20.95 -16.83 11.00
N PRO A 408 21.72 -15.76 11.24
CA PRO A 408 21.66 -15.03 12.50
C PRO A 408 20.32 -14.27 12.55
N TRP A 409 19.22 -14.97 12.82
CA TRP A 409 17.92 -14.33 12.89
C TRP A 409 17.80 -13.61 14.21
N LEU A 410 17.58 -12.31 14.11
CA LEU A 410 17.19 -11.53 15.27
C LEU A 410 15.77 -11.97 15.67
N ILE A 411 15.58 -12.30 16.94
CA ILE A 411 14.31 -12.78 17.51
C ILE A 411 13.87 -11.80 18.61
N GLY A 412 12.56 -11.59 18.72
CA GLY A 412 11.96 -10.84 19.82
C GLY A 412 12.50 -9.42 19.94
N LYS A 413 13.23 -9.14 21.02
CA LYS A 413 13.78 -7.82 21.34
C LYS A 413 14.84 -7.38 20.33
N GLU A 414 15.75 -8.27 19.93
CA GLU A 414 16.82 -7.93 18.98
C GLU A 414 16.29 -7.57 17.59
N LEU A 415 15.19 -8.22 17.16
CA LEU A 415 14.53 -7.88 15.91
C LEU A 415 13.88 -6.50 15.96
N ARG A 416 13.25 -6.17 17.09
CA ARG A 416 12.65 -4.85 17.33
C ARG A 416 13.72 -3.76 17.31
N ASP A 417 14.82 -3.99 18.02
CA ASP A 417 15.96 -3.07 18.09
C ASP A 417 16.59 -2.88 16.70
N ALA A 418 16.71 -3.94 15.91
CA ALA A 418 17.21 -3.85 14.54
C ALA A 418 16.24 -3.14 13.58
N LYS A 419 14.93 -3.28 13.78
CA LYS A 419 13.93 -2.51 13.02
C LYS A 419 14.04 -1.02 13.29
N LEU A 420 14.40 -0.60 14.52
CA LEU A 420 14.65 0.81 14.85
C LEU A 420 15.88 1.37 14.12
N VAL A 421 16.85 0.52 13.79
CA VAL A 421 18.05 0.88 13.01
C VAL A 421 17.76 0.87 11.51
N GLN A 422 16.81 0.04 11.06
CA GLN A 422 16.33 0.05 9.67
C GLN A 422 15.57 1.34 9.37
N SER A 423 15.89 1.93 8.23
CA SER A 423 15.19 3.14 7.79
C SER A 423 13.90 2.73 7.07
N PRO A 424 12.72 3.21 7.52
CA PRO A 424 11.45 2.85 6.90
C PRO A 424 11.44 3.22 5.42
N ALA A 425 10.75 2.42 4.61
CA ALA A 425 10.47 2.80 3.25
C ALA A 425 9.52 4.01 3.22
N VAL A 426 9.75 4.92 2.28
CA VAL A 426 8.82 6.00 1.96
C VAL A 426 7.62 5.37 1.25
N VAL A 427 6.58 4.97 1.99
CA VAL A 427 5.29 4.58 1.40
C VAL A 427 4.41 5.82 1.32
N VAL A 428 4.80 6.73 0.43
CA VAL A 428 4.07 7.99 0.20
C VAL A 428 3.19 7.90 -1.04
N HIS A 429 3.26 6.82 -1.84
CA HIS A 429 2.57 6.78 -3.14
C HIS A 429 1.57 5.64 -3.30
N ASP A 430 1.39 4.79 -2.29
CA ASP A 430 0.51 3.64 -2.37
C ASP A 430 -0.57 3.69 -1.29
N HIS A 431 -1.73 4.22 -1.64
CA HIS A 431 -2.89 4.27 -0.75
C HIS A 431 -3.77 3.04 -0.81
N SER A 432 -3.38 1.99 -1.56
CA SER A 432 -4.03 0.67 -1.49
C SER A 432 -4.15 0.16 -0.06
N VAL A 433 -3.17 0.53 0.77
CA VAL A 433 -3.13 0.25 2.20
C VAL A 433 -4.39 0.71 2.92
N VAL A 434 -5.05 1.79 2.51
CA VAL A 434 -6.23 2.35 3.20
C VAL A 434 -7.41 1.37 3.19
N TRP A 435 -7.58 0.59 2.12
CA TRP A 435 -8.64 -0.40 1.96
C TRP A 435 -8.08 -1.83 1.84
N SER A 436 -6.85 -2.05 2.31
CA SER A 436 -6.29 -3.40 2.43
C SER A 436 -6.93 -4.16 3.59
N SER A 437 -6.66 -5.45 3.67
CA SER A 437 -7.23 -6.30 4.74
C SER A 437 -6.75 -5.86 6.12
N ASP A 438 -5.49 -5.46 6.23
CA ASP A 438 -4.86 -5.04 7.49
C ASP A 438 -3.91 -3.84 7.23
N PRO A 439 -4.46 -2.62 7.19
CA PRO A 439 -3.68 -1.40 6.94
C PRO A 439 -2.59 -1.19 7.99
N GLU A 440 -2.86 -1.57 9.24
CA GLU A 440 -1.95 -1.31 10.36
C GLU A 440 -0.69 -2.15 10.29
N LYS A 441 -0.82 -3.41 9.90
CA LYS A 441 0.33 -4.29 9.65
C LYS A 441 1.19 -3.78 8.50
N GLU A 442 0.57 -3.32 7.42
CA GLU A 442 1.25 -2.78 6.24
C GLU A 442 1.97 -1.45 6.55
N LEU A 443 1.36 -0.57 7.35
CA LEU A 443 1.99 0.67 7.84
C LEU A 443 3.11 0.44 8.87
N THR A 444 3.07 -0.69 9.58
CA THR A 444 4.11 -1.05 10.56
C THR A 444 5.38 -1.55 9.93
N ASN A 445 5.28 -2.24 8.78
CA ASN A 445 6.44 -2.68 8.03
C ASN A 445 6.32 -2.25 6.57
N PRO A 446 6.40 -0.94 6.28
CA PRO A 446 6.29 -0.44 4.93
C PRO A 446 7.44 -0.98 4.08
N LEU A 447 7.10 -1.68 3.00
CA LEU A 447 8.09 -2.21 2.06
C LEU A 447 8.37 -1.16 0.97
N PRO A 448 9.65 -0.94 0.60
CA PRO A 448 9.98 -0.17 -0.59
C PRO A 448 9.31 -0.78 -1.84
N THR A 449 8.89 0.06 -2.78
CA THR A 449 8.22 -0.37 -4.01
C THR A 449 9.04 -1.41 -4.78
N SER A 450 10.37 -1.27 -4.79
CA SER A 450 11.31 -2.20 -5.41
C SER A 450 11.39 -3.55 -4.69
N LYS A 451 11.24 -3.60 -3.37
CA LYS A 451 11.15 -4.86 -2.61
C LYS A 451 9.80 -5.53 -2.84
N ARG A 452 8.70 -4.76 -2.79
CA ARG A 452 7.35 -5.25 -3.07
C ARG A 452 7.27 -5.88 -4.47
N LEU A 453 7.85 -5.25 -5.49
CA LEU A 453 7.92 -5.82 -6.83
C LEU A 453 8.63 -7.19 -6.86
N VAL A 454 9.75 -7.34 -6.14
CA VAL A 454 10.47 -8.62 -6.07
C VAL A 454 9.65 -9.68 -5.34
N ASP A 455 8.98 -9.32 -4.26
CA ASP A 455 8.13 -10.24 -3.51
C ASP A 455 6.96 -10.75 -4.37
N GLU A 456 6.29 -9.86 -5.12
CA GLU A 456 5.24 -10.24 -6.08
C GLU A 456 5.80 -11.11 -7.23
N ILE A 457 7.03 -10.82 -7.70
CA ILE A 457 7.72 -11.66 -8.68
C ILE A 457 7.92 -13.08 -8.14
N LEU A 458 8.28 -13.22 -6.87
CA LEU A 458 8.44 -14.51 -6.24
C LEU A 458 7.12 -15.27 -6.14
N ASP A 459 5.97 -14.59 -6.03
CA ASP A 459 4.64 -15.23 -6.09
C ASP A 459 4.27 -15.74 -7.49
N LEU A 460 4.62 -14.98 -8.54
CA LEU A 460 4.28 -15.33 -9.92
C LEU A 460 5.26 -16.35 -10.54
N PHE A 461 6.56 -16.22 -10.28
CA PHE A 461 7.59 -16.98 -10.98
C PHE A 461 7.41 -18.50 -10.90
N PRO A 462 7.19 -19.11 -9.71
CA PRO A 462 6.97 -20.56 -9.60
C PRO A 462 5.84 -21.04 -10.50
N LYS A 463 4.73 -20.29 -10.53
CA LYS A 463 3.55 -20.61 -11.32
C LYS A 463 3.88 -20.62 -12.82
N LEU A 464 4.65 -19.65 -13.29
CA LEU A 464 5.11 -19.55 -14.68
C LEU A 464 6.18 -20.58 -15.03
N TYR A 465 7.09 -20.89 -14.11
CA TYR A 465 8.18 -21.83 -14.33
C TYR A 465 7.65 -23.24 -14.57
N MET A 466 6.62 -23.61 -13.80
CA MET A 466 6.00 -24.93 -13.86
C MET A 466 5.29 -25.26 -15.18
N VAL A 467 4.90 -24.25 -15.95
CA VAL A 467 4.23 -24.45 -17.26
C VAL A 467 5.20 -24.41 -18.44
N GLN A 468 6.49 -24.13 -18.20
CA GLN A 468 7.50 -24.13 -19.25
C GLN A 468 7.91 -25.56 -19.63
N SER A 469 8.41 -25.74 -20.87
CA SER A 469 9.05 -26.99 -21.27
C SER A 469 10.34 -27.23 -20.46
N VAL A 470 10.75 -28.49 -20.32
CA VAL A 470 11.96 -28.87 -19.55
C VAL A 470 13.22 -28.18 -20.07
N ASP A 471 13.35 -28.01 -21.39
CA ASP A 471 14.48 -27.30 -22.01
C ASP A 471 14.48 -25.81 -21.66
N HIS A 472 13.30 -25.19 -21.62
CA HIS A 472 13.17 -23.79 -21.25
C HIS A 472 13.39 -23.58 -19.74
N GLN A 473 12.88 -24.47 -18.90
CA GLN A 473 13.18 -24.52 -17.46
C GLN A 473 14.69 -24.58 -17.18
N LYS A 474 15.40 -25.44 -17.90
CA LYS A 474 16.88 -25.56 -17.85
C LYS A 474 17.54 -24.25 -18.28
N THR A 475 17.09 -23.66 -19.38
CA THR A 475 17.64 -22.40 -19.91
C THR A 475 17.45 -21.25 -18.91
N ILE A 476 16.28 -21.17 -18.27
CA ILE A 476 15.97 -20.16 -17.25
C ILE A 476 16.94 -20.29 -16.07
N ILE A 477 17.13 -21.50 -15.52
CA ILE A 477 18.04 -21.72 -14.38
C ILE A 477 19.48 -21.33 -14.77
N LEU A 478 19.95 -21.77 -15.93
CA LEU A 478 21.29 -21.44 -16.41
C LEU A 478 21.48 -19.93 -16.59
N HIS A 479 20.45 -19.24 -17.08
CA HIS A 479 20.46 -17.79 -17.21
C HIS A 479 20.52 -17.10 -15.83
N LEU A 480 19.70 -17.51 -14.86
CA LEU A 480 19.75 -16.96 -13.49
C LEU A 480 21.13 -17.14 -12.85
N ILE A 481 21.74 -18.32 -13.01
CA ILE A 481 23.11 -18.58 -12.55
C ILE A 481 24.12 -17.64 -13.24
N ARG A 482 23.97 -17.42 -14.55
CA ARG A 482 24.81 -16.49 -15.30
C ARG A 482 24.65 -15.05 -14.79
N CYS A 483 23.43 -14.58 -14.57
CA CYS A 483 23.17 -13.26 -14.01
C CYS A 483 23.83 -13.06 -12.65
N VAL A 484 23.78 -14.06 -11.76
CA VAL A 484 24.46 -14.02 -10.46
C VAL A 484 25.98 -13.95 -10.61
N LYS A 485 26.56 -14.68 -11.57
CA LYS A 485 28.02 -14.67 -11.82
C LYS A 485 28.50 -13.34 -12.38
N GLU A 486 27.73 -12.74 -13.29
CA GLU A 486 28.05 -11.49 -13.99
C GLU A 486 27.65 -10.22 -13.20
N SER A 487 26.87 -10.36 -12.12
CA SER A 487 26.41 -9.20 -11.33
C SER A 487 27.55 -8.49 -10.58
N PRO A 488 27.51 -7.15 -10.47
CA PRO A 488 28.47 -6.38 -9.70
C PRO A 488 28.40 -6.75 -8.20
N PRO A 489 29.52 -6.65 -7.45
CA PRO A 489 29.61 -7.12 -6.06
C PRO A 489 28.55 -6.51 -5.14
N GLU A 490 28.17 -5.25 -5.36
CA GLU A 490 27.15 -4.54 -4.58
C GLU A 490 25.75 -5.15 -4.70
N LEU A 491 25.40 -5.69 -5.87
CA LEU A 491 24.07 -6.29 -6.13
C LEU A 491 24.09 -7.82 -6.03
N LYS A 492 25.29 -8.42 -6.04
CA LYS A 492 25.46 -9.88 -6.10
C LYS A 492 24.77 -10.60 -4.94
N ASN A 493 24.94 -10.13 -3.71
CA ASN A 493 24.31 -10.74 -2.53
C ASN A 493 22.77 -10.65 -2.59
N SER A 494 22.25 -9.50 -3.02
CA SER A 494 20.80 -9.28 -3.18
C SER A 494 20.21 -10.20 -4.25
N LEU A 495 20.86 -10.27 -5.42
CA LEU A 495 20.42 -11.13 -6.51
C LEU A 495 20.53 -12.61 -6.15
N GLN A 496 21.60 -13.03 -5.47
CA GLN A 496 21.75 -14.39 -4.95
C GLN A 496 20.60 -14.76 -4.01
N THR A 497 20.28 -13.89 -3.07
CA THR A 497 19.17 -14.09 -2.12
C THR A 497 17.84 -14.21 -2.87
N ASN A 498 17.58 -13.33 -3.84
CA ASN A 498 16.36 -13.35 -4.64
C ASN A 498 16.24 -14.65 -5.45
N VAL A 499 17.32 -15.07 -6.14
CA VAL A 499 17.35 -16.32 -6.93
C VAL A 499 17.17 -17.54 -6.01
N PHE A 500 17.77 -17.54 -4.84
CA PHE A 500 17.61 -18.62 -3.87
C PHE A 500 16.15 -18.72 -3.38
N CYS A 501 15.53 -17.60 -2.98
CA CYS A 501 14.12 -17.56 -2.58
C CYS A 501 13.19 -18.03 -3.69
N LEU A 502 13.50 -17.65 -4.94
CA LEU A 502 12.75 -18.03 -6.12
C LEU A 502 12.80 -19.55 -6.34
N LEU A 503 13.98 -20.16 -6.20
CA LEU A 503 14.14 -21.61 -6.28
C LEU A 503 13.43 -22.33 -5.13
N LEU A 504 13.56 -21.85 -3.89
CA LEU A 504 12.86 -22.41 -2.72
C LEU A 504 11.34 -22.41 -2.91
N LYS A 505 10.79 -21.28 -3.36
CA LYS A 505 9.34 -21.16 -3.59
C LYS A 505 8.87 -22.05 -4.74
N THR A 506 9.71 -22.23 -5.76
CA THR A 506 9.46 -23.20 -6.85
C THR A 506 9.46 -24.64 -6.34
N LEU A 507 10.43 -25.02 -5.50
CA LEU A 507 10.49 -26.33 -4.87
C LEU A 507 9.28 -26.60 -3.99
N ARG A 508 8.84 -25.60 -3.23
CA ARG A 508 7.63 -25.69 -2.40
C ARG A 508 6.38 -25.97 -3.26
N VAL A 509 6.19 -25.23 -4.34
CA VAL A 509 5.06 -25.45 -5.28
C VAL A 509 5.14 -26.83 -5.94
N LEU A 510 6.33 -27.30 -6.30
CA LEU A 510 6.55 -28.65 -6.82
C LEU A 510 6.15 -29.73 -5.82
N ASN A 511 6.56 -29.55 -4.56
CA ASN A 511 6.23 -30.46 -3.47
C ASN A 511 4.72 -30.49 -3.19
N GLU A 512 4.08 -29.33 -3.11
CA GLU A 512 2.62 -29.20 -2.94
C GLU A 512 1.86 -29.89 -4.09
N LYS A 513 2.37 -29.82 -5.31
CA LYS A 513 1.79 -30.49 -6.49
C LYS A 513 2.24 -31.95 -6.68
N LYS A 514 3.11 -32.47 -5.81
CA LYS A 514 3.74 -33.81 -5.93
C LYS A 514 4.38 -34.06 -7.31
N GLN A 515 4.97 -33.03 -7.91
CA GLN A 515 5.63 -33.12 -9.21
C GLN A 515 7.15 -33.23 -9.05
N PRO A 516 7.83 -34.06 -9.86
CA PRO A 516 9.29 -34.16 -9.80
C PRO A 516 9.94 -32.89 -10.34
N PHE A 517 11.05 -32.48 -9.74
CA PHE A 517 11.92 -31.46 -10.33
C PHE A 517 12.38 -31.93 -11.72
N PRO A 518 12.49 -31.05 -12.74
CA PRO A 518 12.91 -31.43 -14.08
C PRO A 518 14.20 -32.28 -14.03
N LYS A 519 14.10 -33.53 -14.52
CA LYS A 519 15.24 -34.45 -14.61
C LYS A 519 16.25 -33.87 -15.59
N GLY A 520 17.39 -33.43 -15.08
CA GLY A 520 18.53 -32.95 -15.84
C GLY A 520 19.77 -32.96 -14.94
N LYS A 521 20.98 -32.89 -15.53
CA LYS A 521 22.30 -32.92 -14.86
C LYS A 521 22.55 -31.77 -13.84
N PHE A 522 21.52 -31.19 -13.23
CA PHE A 522 21.59 -30.13 -12.23
C PHE A 522 21.83 -30.65 -10.81
N LEU A 523 21.38 -31.87 -10.55
CA LEU A 523 21.67 -32.62 -9.33
C LEU A 523 22.40 -33.89 -9.80
N LYS A 524 23.72 -33.80 -10.00
CA LYS A 524 24.52 -35.03 -9.91
C LYS A 524 24.63 -35.34 -8.41
N PRO A 525 24.51 -36.63 -8.02
CA PRO A 525 24.77 -37.04 -6.64
C PRO A 525 26.17 -36.60 -6.18
#